data_AF-A0A5B7DAC1-F1
#
_entry.id   AF-A0A5B7DAC1-F1
#
_cell.length_a   1.000
_cell.length_b   1.000
_cell.length_c   1.000
_cell.angle_alpha   90.00
_cell.angle_beta   90.00
_cell.angle_gamma   90.00
#
_symmetry.space_group_name_H-M   'P 1'
#
loop_
_entity.id
_entity.type
_entity.pdbx_description
1 polymer ?
#
loop_
_entity_poly.entity_id
_entity_poly.type
_entity_poly.pdbx_seq_one_letter_code
_entity_poly.pdbx_strand_id
1 'polypeptide(L)'
;MLITDHLNKLTLGLNCLEREIENQVGSHYEDLLSQATGVETLEDVLNTMHTRIQTLLAGVERLRVRVVEPFHRVERHTMVLGRLQASCELLRRVIRCLMLSHRLQQQLSTEPRDITKAAISLSELDHLGRDIDLTGLEVLEKEQRLVRQARSDVEKQAALMMDRGNSFAGVP
;
A
#
# COMPACT_ATOMS: atom_id res chain seq x y z
N MET A 1 -29.04 101.56 -8.27
CA MET A 1 -29.68 100.69 -9.30
C MET A 1 -28.71 99.63 -9.84
N LEU A 2 -27.48 99.99 -10.24
CA LEU A 2 -26.50 99.05 -10.80
C LEU A 2 -26.01 97.96 -9.81
N ILE A 3 -25.75 98.30 -8.55
CA ILE A 3 -25.31 97.33 -7.53
C ILE A 3 -26.41 96.31 -7.23
N THR A 4 -27.66 96.77 -7.17
CA THR A 4 -28.84 95.91 -6.98
C THR A 4 -29.02 94.92 -8.14
N ASP A 5 -28.70 95.34 -9.38
CA ASP A 5 -28.76 94.47 -10.56
C ASP A 5 -27.68 93.38 -10.55
N HIS A 6 -26.46 93.72 -10.12
CA HIS A 6 -25.38 92.73 -9.96
C HIS A 6 -25.65 91.75 -8.80
N LEU A 7 -26.21 92.23 -7.69
CA LEU A 7 -26.65 91.38 -6.58
C LEU A 7 -27.75 90.42 -7.03
N ASN A 8 -28.73 90.90 -7.79
CA ASN A 8 -29.79 90.07 -8.37
C ASN A 8 -29.23 89.01 -9.32
N LYS A 9 -28.25 89.35 -10.17
CA LYS A 9 -27.60 88.39 -11.07
C LYS A 9 -26.81 87.33 -10.32
N LEU A 10 -26.11 87.70 -9.25
CA LEU A 10 -25.38 86.75 -8.41
C LEU A 10 -26.35 85.81 -7.68
N THR A 11 -27.44 86.34 -7.13
CA THR A 11 -28.50 85.53 -6.50
C THR A 11 -29.15 84.57 -7.50
N LEU A 12 -29.41 85.03 -8.73
CA LEU A 12 -29.91 84.16 -9.80
C LEU A 12 -28.92 83.07 -10.20
N GLY A 13 -27.62 83.41 -10.29
CA GLY A 13 -26.56 82.45 -10.58
C GLY A 13 -26.39 81.41 -9.47
N LEU A 14 -26.46 81.82 -8.20
CA LEU A 14 -26.45 80.92 -7.04
C LEU A 14 -27.64 79.96 -7.07
N ASN A 15 -28.85 80.47 -7.31
CA ASN A 15 -30.05 79.64 -7.41
C ASN A 15 -29.99 78.66 -8.60
N CYS A 16 -29.38 79.06 -9.72
CA CYS A 16 -29.14 78.16 -10.85
C CYS A 16 -28.13 77.07 -10.49
N LEU A 17 -27.02 77.42 -9.85
CA LEU A 17 -25.99 76.46 -9.44
C LEU A 17 -26.54 75.47 -8.42
N GLU A 18 -27.31 75.94 -7.45
CA GLU A 18 -27.94 75.11 -6.42
C GLU A 18 -28.92 74.12 -7.06
N ARG A 19 -29.74 74.57 -8.00
CA ARG A 19 -30.66 73.70 -8.75
C ARG A 19 -29.95 72.70 -9.66
N GLU A 20 -28.83 73.10 -10.27
CA GLU A 20 -28.02 72.20 -11.09
C GLU A 20 -27.35 71.13 -10.23
N ILE A 21 -26.83 71.49 -9.05
CA ILE A 21 -26.28 70.56 -8.07
C ILE A 21 -27.37 69.59 -7.58
N GLU A 22 -28.55 70.08 -7.20
CA GLU A 22 -29.66 69.22 -6.79
C GLU A 22 -30.08 68.25 -7.91
N ASN A 23 -30.17 68.72 -9.15
CA ASN A 23 -30.49 67.87 -10.29
C ASN A 23 -29.41 66.81 -10.53
N GLN A 24 -28.13 67.20 -10.45
CA GLN A 24 -27.03 66.31 -10.75
C GLN A 24 -26.82 65.28 -9.63
N VAL A 25 -26.92 65.70 -8.37
CA VAL A 25 -26.95 64.82 -7.21
C VAL A 25 -28.17 63.90 -7.27
N GLY A 26 -29.37 64.44 -7.51
CA GLY A 26 -30.59 63.66 -7.63
C GLY A 26 -30.54 62.64 -8.78
N SER A 27 -29.92 62.98 -9.91
CA SER A 27 -29.81 62.09 -11.07
C SER A 27 -28.85 60.92 -10.85
N HIS A 28 -27.83 61.07 -10.01
CA HIS A 28 -26.79 60.05 -9.78
C HIS A 28 -26.90 59.35 -8.41
N TYR A 29 -27.80 59.81 -7.53
CA TYR A 29 -27.97 59.25 -6.20
C TYR A 29 -28.46 57.80 -6.24
N GLU A 30 -29.41 57.48 -7.11
CA GLU A 30 -29.93 56.12 -7.31
C GLU A 30 -28.83 55.17 -7.81
N ASP A 31 -28.00 55.62 -8.76
CA ASP A 31 -26.89 54.84 -9.28
C ASP A 31 -25.84 54.57 -8.20
N LEU A 32 -25.45 55.59 -7.42
CA LEU A 32 -24.47 55.46 -6.34
C LEU A 32 -24.98 54.57 -5.20
N LEU A 33 -26.27 54.69 -4.86
CA LEU A 33 -26.92 53.84 -3.85
C LEU A 33 -27.03 52.38 -4.32
N SER A 34 -27.37 52.17 -5.60
CA SER A 34 -27.36 50.85 -6.24
C SER A 34 -25.95 50.24 -6.25
N GLN A 35 -24.92 51.05 -6.48
CA GLN A 35 -23.54 50.59 -6.45
C GLN A 35 -23.09 50.23 -5.03
N ALA A 36 -23.44 51.05 -4.03
CA ALA A 36 -23.12 50.79 -2.62
C ALA A 36 -23.78 49.51 -2.11
N THR A 37 -25.07 49.33 -2.41
CA THR A 37 -25.79 48.07 -2.10
C THR A 37 -25.20 46.88 -2.87
N GLY A 38 -24.81 47.07 -4.13
CA GLY A 38 -24.12 46.05 -4.91
C GLY A 38 -22.79 45.60 -4.27
N VAL A 39 -22.00 46.53 -3.73
CA VAL A 39 -20.75 46.22 -3.01
C VAL A 39 -21.03 45.44 -1.73
N GLU A 40 -22.04 45.83 -0.95
CA GLU A 40 -22.43 45.11 0.28
C GLU A 40 -22.86 43.67 -0.03
N THR A 41 -23.70 43.47 -1.06
CA THR A 41 -24.10 42.11 -1.46
C THR A 41 -22.92 41.25 -1.93
N LEU A 42 -21.94 41.85 -2.62
CA LEU A 42 -20.74 41.14 -3.06
C LEU A 42 -19.88 40.73 -1.86
N GLU A 43 -19.76 41.60 -0.85
CA GLU A 43 -19.05 41.30 0.39
C GLU A 43 -19.67 40.11 1.13
N ASP A 44 -21.00 40.05 1.21
CA ASP A 44 -21.73 38.91 1.79
C ASP A 44 -21.49 37.60 1.02
N VAL A 45 -21.50 37.65 -0.31
CA VAL A 45 -21.20 36.50 -1.15
C VAL A 45 -19.75 36.04 -0.95
N LEU A 46 -18.80 36.97 -0.87
CA LEU A 46 -17.39 36.66 -0.62
C LEU A 46 -17.18 36.05 0.77
N ASN A 47 -17.82 36.58 1.81
CA ASN A 47 -17.79 36.02 3.16
C ASN A 47 -18.37 34.60 3.21
N THR A 48 -19.50 34.39 2.52
CA THR A 48 -20.11 33.06 2.37
C THR A 48 -19.17 32.10 1.67
N MET A 49 -18.53 32.53 0.57
CA MET A 49 -17.60 31.72 -0.20
C MET A 49 -16.35 31.37 0.63
N HIS A 50 -15.80 32.33 1.37
CA HIS A 50 -14.68 32.11 2.28
C HIS A 50 -15.01 31.03 3.31
N THR A 51 -16.17 31.13 3.96
CA THR A 51 -16.63 30.16 4.98
C THR A 51 -16.81 28.76 4.39
N ARG A 52 -17.35 28.66 3.17
CA ARG A 52 -17.51 27.38 2.45
C ARG A 52 -16.17 26.77 2.10
N ILE A 53 -15.20 27.57 1.65
CA ILE A 53 -13.83 27.12 1.35
C ILE A 53 -13.18 26.56 2.62
N GLN A 54 -13.27 27.26 3.76
CA GLN A 54 -12.73 26.76 5.03
C GLN A 54 -13.36 25.43 5.45
N THR A 55 -14.68 25.31 5.29
CA THR A 55 -15.41 24.08 5.59
C THR A 55 -14.95 22.92 4.69
N LEU A 56 -14.73 23.19 3.40
CA LEU A 56 -14.25 22.20 2.43
C LEU A 56 -12.82 21.76 2.77
N LEU A 57 -11.92 22.69 3.06
CA LEU A 57 -10.54 22.39 3.47
C LEU A 57 -10.52 21.50 4.72
N ALA A 58 -11.32 21.83 5.73
CA ALA A 58 -11.47 21.00 6.92
C ALA A 58 -12.06 19.61 6.59
N GLY A 59 -12.97 19.52 5.61
CA GLY A 59 -13.52 18.26 5.11
C GLY A 59 -12.48 17.37 4.43
N VAL A 60 -11.64 17.96 3.57
CA VAL A 60 -10.53 17.28 2.90
C VAL A 60 -9.53 16.76 3.92
N GLU A 61 -9.19 17.56 4.93
CA GLU A 61 -8.26 17.14 5.98
C GLU A 61 -8.82 15.97 6.79
N ARG A 62 -10.12 16.00 7.13
CA ARG A 62 -10.81 14.86 7.77
C ARG A 62 -10.80 13.62 6.89
N LEU A 63 -10.99 13.76 5.57
CA LEU A 63 -10.92 12.63 4.63
C LEU A 63 -9.51 12.05 4.58
N ARG A 64 -8.48 12.89 4.55
CA ARG A 64 -7.08 12.46 4.58
C ARG A 64 -6.78 11.59 5.80
N VAL A 65 -7.14 12.05 6.99
CA VAL A 65 -6.94 11.31 8.25
C VAL A 65 -7.78 10.02 8.28
N ARG A 66 -9.00 10.03 7.73
CA ARG A 66 -9.89 8.85 7.78
C ARG A 66 -9.66 7.83 6.67
N VAL A 67 -8.94 8.17 5.60
CA VAL A 67 -8.79 7.31 4.42
C VAL A 67 -7.32 7.07 4.10
N VAL A 68 -6.54 8.12 3.87
CA VAL A 68 -5.15 8.03 3.40
C VAL A 68 -4.24 7.42 4.45
N GLU A 69 -4.35 7.87 5.71
CA GLU A 69 -3.54 7.32 6.80
C GLU A 69 -3.86 5.84 7.11
N PRO A 70 -5.13 5.43 7.27
CA PRO A 70 -5.50 4.03 7.41
C PRO A 70 -5.05 3.16 6.25
N PHE A 71 -5.16 3.66 5.00
CA PHE A 71 -4.70 2.94 3.82
C PHE A 71 -3.21 2.59 3.94
N HIS A 72 -2.35 3.58 4.19
CA HIS A 72 -0.92 3.34 4.34
C HIS A 72 -0.59 2.43 5.53
N ARG A 73 -1.38 2.49 6.61
CA ARG A 73 -1.23 1.56 7.75
C ARG A 73 -1.55 0.13 7.33
N VAL A 74 -2.68 -0.09 6.64
CA VAL A 74 -3.08 -1.40 6.15
C VAL A 74 -2.04 -1.94 5.17
N GLU A 75 -1.61 -1.13 4.20
CA GLU A 75 -0.57 -1.49 3.24
C GLU A 75 0.71 -1.99 3.92
N ARG A 76 1.23 -1.24 4.90
CA ARG A 76 2.40 -1.67 5.68
C ARG A 76 2.15 -2.97 6.43
N HIS A 77 1.01 -3.11 7.08
CA HIS A 77 0.67 -4.34 7.81
C HIS A 77 0.55 -5.53 6.87
N THR A 78 -0.05 -5.38 5.70
CA THR A 78 -0.15 -6.43 4.69
C THR A 78 1.23 -6.82 4.15
N MET A 79 2.12 -5.85 3.90
CA MET A 79 3.50 -6.13 3.50
C MET A 79 4.25 -6.93 4.59
N VAL A 80 4.16 -6.51 5.86
CA VAL A 80 4.79 -7.22 6.98
C VAL A 80 4.22 -8.62 7.14
N LEU A 81 2.89 -8.77 7.03
CA LEU A 81 2.21 -10.05 7.11
C LEU A 81 2.67 -10.99 5.99
N GLY A 82 2.81 -10.49 4.75
CA GLY A 82 3.33 -11.26 3.63
C GLY A 82 4.76 -11.76 3.87
N ARG A 83 5.63 -10.89 4.40
CA ARG A 83 7.01 -11.28 4.77
C ARG A 83 7.02 -12.31 5.90
N LEU A 84 6.20 -12.13 6.93
CA LEU A 84 6.09 -13.07 8.04
C LEU A 84 5.58 -14.43 7.56
N GLN A 85 4.57 -14.45 6.69
CA GLN A 85 4.04 -15.68 6.11
C GLN A 85 5.10 -16.44 5.31
N ALA A 86 5.86 -15.73 4.47
CA ALA A 86 6.97 -16.32 3.72
C ALA A 86 8.04 -16.92 4.66
N SER A 87 8.43 -16.19 5.71
CA SER A 87 9.35 -16.69 6.73
C SER A 87 8.82 -17.91 7.47
N CYS A 88 7.54 -17.91 7.86
CA CYS A 88 6.90 -19.05 8.50
C CYS A 88 6.84 -20.26 7.58
N GLU A 89 6.56 -20.06 6.28
CA GLU A 89 6.58 -21.14 5.30
C GLU A 89 7.97 -21.73 5.14
N LEU A 90 9.00 -20.89 5.03
CA LEU A 90 10.39 -21.33 4.99
C LEU A 90 10.76 -22.13 6.25
N LEU A 91 10.41 -21.64 7.43
CA LEU A 91 10.65 -22.36 8.70
C LEU A 91 9.95 -23.73 8.74
N ARG A 92 8.69 -23.81 8.31
CA ARG A 92 7.97 -25.10 8.24
C ARG A 92 8.66 -26.07 7.29
N ARG A 93 9.15 -25.59 6.14
CA ARG A 93 9.90 -26.41 5.19
C ARG A 93 11.24 -26.88 5.78
N VAL A 94 11.98 -26.01 6.46
CA VAL A 94 13.21 -26.37 7.18
C VAL A 94 12.93 -27.46 8.21
N ILE A 95 11.93 -27.28 9.08
CA ILE A 95 11.54 -28.29 10.08
C ILE A 95 11.20 -29.62 9.42
N ARG A 96 10.43 -29.61 8.33
CA ARG A 96 10.06 -30.82 7.59
C ARG A 96 11.28 -31.50 6.98
N CYS A 97 12.23 -30.74 6.44
CA CYS A 97 13.50 -31.27 5.92
C CYS A 97 14.31 -31.97 7.02
N LEU A 98 14.44 -31.33 8.19
CA LEU A 98 15.12 -31.91 9.36
C LEU A 98 14.46 -33.21 9.81
N MET A 99 13.12 -33.23 9.93
CA MET A 99 12.36 -34.41 10.32
C MET A 99 12.53 -35.58 9.34
N LEU A 100 12.43 -35.30 8.04
CA LEU A 100 12.60 -36.31 7.00
C LEU A 100 14.03 -36.85 6.94
N SER A 101 15.03 -35.97 7.13
CA SER A 101 16.44 -36.36 7.18
C SER A 101 16.74 -37.24 8.40
N HIS A 102 16.15 -36.92 9.56
CA HIS A 102 16.24 -37.76 10.75
C HIS A 102 15.60 -39.13 10.55
N ARG A 103 14.39 -39.17 9.95
CA ARG A 103 13.70 -40.43 9.63
C ARG A 103 14.51 -41.29 8.66
N LEU A 104 15.09 -40.67 7.64
CA LEU A 104 15.97 -41.34 6.68
C LEU A 104 17.18 -41.97 7.39
N GLN A 105 17.81 -41.23 8.31
CA GLN A 105 18.92 -41.75 9.11
C GLN A 105 18.51 -42.98 9.93
N GLN A 106 17.35 -42.95 10.59
CA GLN A 106 16.85 -44.09 11.36
C GLN A 106 16.59 -45.32 10.47
N GLN A 107 15.99 -45.13 9.29
CA GLN A 107 15.70 -46.19 8.32
C GLN A 107 16.97 -46.89 7.81
N LEU A 108 18.07 -46.14 7.66
CA LEU A 108 19.36 -46.65 7.23
C LEU A 108 20.21 -47.23 8.37
N SER A 109 19.89 -46.90 9.62
CA SER A 109 20.61 -47.37 10.81
C SER A 109 20.00 -48.65 11.42
N THR A 110 18.78 -49.01 11.02
CA THR A 110 18.11 -50.23 11.46
C THR A 110 18.71 -51.44 10.74
N GLU A 111 18.84 -52.59 11.42
CA GLU A 111 19.20 -53.87 10.80
C GLU A 111 18.01 -54.85 10.87
N PRO A 112 17.55 -55.43 9.74
CA PRO A 112 17.97 -55.13 8.37
C PRO A 112 17.55 -53.71 7.93
N ARG A 113 18.33 -53.11 7.03
CA ARG A 113 18.06 -51.74 6.54
C ARG A 113 16.79 -51.69 5.70
N ASP A 114 15.93 -50.73 5.99
CA ASP A 114 14.67 -50.54 5.26
C ASP A 114 14.90 -49.70 3.97
N ILE A 115 15.60 -50.28 2.98
CA ILE A 115 16.01 -49.59 1.73
C ILE A 115 14.81 -48.98 0.98
N THR A 116 13.69 -49.70 0.89
CA THR A 116 12.47 -49.20 0.23
C THR A 116 11.90 -47.97 0.93
N LYS A 117 11.89 -47.94 2.26
CA LYS A 117 11.39 -46.78 3.01
C LYS A 117 12.36 -45.60 2.95
N ALA A 118 13.67 -45.87 2.93
CA ALA A 118 14.69 -44.87 2.71
C ALA A 118 14.56 -44.21 1.33
N ALA A 119 14.30 -44.99 0.27
CA ALA A 119 14.03 -44.46 -1.07
C ALA A 119 12.79 -43.55 -1.12
N ILE A 120 11.73 -43.91 -0.39
CA ILE A 120 10.52 -43.06 -0.26
C ILE A 120 10.87 -41.74 0.45
N SER A 121 11.58 -41.79 1.58
CA SER A 121 12.02 -40.59 2.30
C SER A 121 12.92 -39.68 1.44
N LEU A 122 13.79 -40.25 0.60
CA LEU A 122 14.60 -39.50 -0.37
C LEU A 122 13.74 -38.81 -1.43
N SER A 123 12.73 -39.49 -1.97
CA SER A 123 11.79 -38.91 -2.94
C SER A 123 10.97 -37.75 -2.33
N GLU A 124 10.51 -37.91 -1.08
CA GLU A 124 9.83 -36.84 -0.35
C GLU A 124 10.73 -35.61 -0.13
N LEU A 125 12.00 -35.83 0.19
CA LEU A 125 13.01 -34.77 0.34
C LEU A 125 13.29 -34.06 -0.99
N ASP A 126 13.37 -34.80 -2.10
CA ASP A 126 13.51 -34.20 -3.43
C ASP A 126 12.32 -33.32 -3.78
N HIS A 127 11.11 -33.79 -3.47
CA HIS A 127 9.89 -33.04 -3.75
C HIS A 127 9.83 -31.74 -2.93
N LEU A 128 10.27 -31.78 -1.66
CA LEU A 128 10.33 -30.61 -0.79
C LEU A 128 11.23 -29.49 -1.35
N GLY A 129 12.33 -29.86 -2.02
CA GLY A 129 13.32 -28.94 -2.58
C GLY A 129 13.01 -28.40 -3.99
N ARG A 130 11.91 -28.83 -4.64
CA ARG A 130 11.57 -28.36 -6.01
C ARG A 130 10.97 -26.97 -6.05
N ASP A 131 10.17 -26.61 -5.04
CA ASP A 131 9.43 -25.34 -5.07
C ASP A 131 10.26 -24.16 -4.56
N ILE A 132 11.19 -24.42 -3.64
CA ILE A 132 12.00 -23.40 -2.97
C ILE A 132 13.41 -23.96 -2.80
N ASP A 133 14.39 -23.21 -3.27
CA ASP A 133 15.79 -23.54 -3.06
C ASP A 133 16.17 -23.36 -1.58
N LEU A 134 16.52 -24.47 -0.93
CA LEU A 134 16.97 -24.51 0.47
C LEU A 134 18.50 -24.54 0.58
N THR A 135 19.23 -24.35 -0.52
CA THR A 135 20.69 -24.28 -0.51
C THR A 135 21.20 -23.00 0.16
N GLY A 136 22.40 -23.06 0.73
CA GLY A 136 23.00 -21.94 1.47
C GLY A 136 22.44 -21.70 2.88
N LEU A 137 21.46 -22.48 3.32
CA LEU A 137 21.00 -22.47 4.71
C LEU A 137 21.96 -23.31 5.58
N GLU A 138 22.76 -22.64 6.40
CA GLU A 138 23.74 -23.26 7.32
C GLU A 138 23.10 -24.37 8.18
N VAL A 139 21.86 -24.13 8.64
CA VAL A 139 21.08 -25.06 9.47
C VAL A 139 20.78 -26.40 8.78
N LEU A 140 20.80 -26.44 7.44
CA LEU A 140 20.48 -27.65 6.66
C LEU A 140 21.71 -28.29 6.00
N GLU A 141 22.91 -27.74 6.15
CA GLU A 141 24.09 -28.27 5.47
C GLU A 141 24.41 -29.72 5.84
N LYS A 142 24.26 -30.06 7.13
CA LYS A 142 24.52 -31.42 7.62
C LYS A 142 23.55 -32.40 7.00
N GLU A 143 22.28 -32.03 6.94
CA GLU A 143 21.19 -32.83 6.38
C GLU A 143 21.36 -32.99 4.88
N GLN A 144 21.74 -31.94 4.16
CA GLN A 144 22.06 -32.03 2.72
C GLN A 144 23.22 -33.00 2.46
N ARG A 145 24.27 -32.99 3.29
CA ARG A 145 25.36 -33.98 3.20
C ARG A 145 24.86 -35.40 3.48
N LEU A 146 24.05 -35.58 4.51
CA LEU A 146 23.47 -36.88 4.89
C LEU A 146 22.60 -37.44 3.76
N VAL A 147 21.72 -36.62 3.17
CA VAL A 147 20.82 -37.01 2.08
C VAL A 147 21.61 -37.44 0.84
N ARG A 148 22.69 -36.75 0.50
CA ARG A 148 23.58 -37.14 -0.61
C ARG A 148 24.25 -38.49 -0.35
N GLN A 149 24.73 -38.73 0.86
CA GLN A 149 25.33 -40.02 1.24
C GLN A 149 24.30 -41.15 1.21
N ALA A 150 23.16 -40.93 1.87
CA ALA A 150 22.04 -41.86 1.89
C ALA A 150 21.56 -42.26 0.50
N ARG A 151 21.50 -41.31 -0.44
CA ARG A 151 21.17 -41.57 -1.85
C ARG A 151 22.16 -42.54 -2.50
N SER A 152 23.46 -42.26 -2.41
CA SER A 152 24.50 -43.16 -2.91
C SER A 152 24.41 -44.55 -2.29
N ASP A 153 24.15 -44.64 -0.99
CA ASP A 153 24.06 -45.92 -0.28
C ASP A 153 22.83 -46.73 -0.71
N VAL A 154 21.67 -46.08 -0.84
CA VAL A 154 20.44 -46.71 -1.34
C VAL A 154 20.61 -47.19 -2.77
N GLU A 155 21.23 -46.40 -3.66
CA GLU A 155 21.52 -46.79 -5.05
C GLU A 155 22.44 -48.01 -5.14
N LYS A 156 23.52 -48.03 -4.35
CA LYS A 156 24.44 -49.18 -4.29
C LYS A 156 23.74 -50.44 -3.78
N GLN A 157 22.96 -50.34 -2.72
CA GLN A 157 22.23 -51.48 -2.16
C GLN A 157 21.14 -51.98 -3.12
N ALA A 158 20.43 -51.08 -3.79
CA ALA A 158 19.45 -51.44 -4.81
C ALA A 158 20.11 -52.20 -5.97
N ALA A 159 21.27 -51.75 -6.47
CA ALA A 159 22.03 -52.46 -7.50
C ALA A 159 22.45 -53.87 -7.06
N LEU A 160 22.96 -54.02 -5.83
CA LEU A 160 23.31 -55.33 -5.27
C LEU A 160 22.10 -56.26 -5.12
N MET A 161 20.94 -55.73 -4.74
CA MET A 161 19.69 -56.50 -4.66
C MET A 161 19.21 -56.94 -6.05
N MET A 162 19.36 -56.08 -7.06
CA MET A 162 19.05 -56.43 -8.46
C MET A 162 19.99 -57.52 -8.99
N ASP A 163 21.30 -57.41 -8.76
CA ASP A 163 22.27 -58.42 -9.20
C ASP A 163 22.02 -59.77 -8.50
N ARG A 164 21.75 -59.76 -7.20
CA ARG A 164 21.35 -60.96 -6.46
C ARG A 164 20.05 -61.56 -7.01
N GLY A 165 19.05 -60.72 -7.29
CA GLY A 165 17.79 -61.14 -7.92
C GLY A 165 17.99 -61.77 -9.30
N ASN A 166 18.83 -61.18 -10.14
CA ASN A 166 19.17 -61.71 -11.47
C ASN A 166 19.96 -63.01 -11.39
N SER A 167 20.89 -63.14 -10.43
CA SER A 167 21.63 -64.39 -10.20
C SER A 167 20.77 -65.51 -9.59
N PHE A 168 19.70 -65.16 -8.88
CA PHE A 168 18.74 -66.12 -8.32
C PHE A 168 17.66 -66.52 -9.33
N ALA A 169 17.27 -65.62 -10.23
CA ALA A 169 16.40 -65.90 -11.37
C ALA A 169 17.13 -66.61 -12.53
N GLY A 170 18.46 -66.59 -12.53
CA GLY A 170 19.33 -67.38 -13.40
C GLY A 170 19.71 -68.72 -12.77
N VAL A 171 18.81 -69.69 -12.82
CA VAL A 171 19.14 -71.13 -12.73
C VAL A 171 18.91 -71.68 -14.15
N PRO A 172 19.82 -72.54 -14.68
CA PRO A 172 19.99 -72.83 -16.12
C PRO A 172 18.72 -73.09 -16.94
#